data_AF-A0A7L3NYH9-F1
#
_entry.id   AF-A0A7L3NYH9-F1
#
_cell.length_a   1.000
_cell.length_b   1.000
_cell.length_c   1.000
_cell.angle_alpha   90.00
_cell.angle_beta   90.00
_cell.angle_gamma   90.00
#
_symmetry.space_group_name_H-M   'P 1'
#
loop_
_entity.id
_entity.type
_entity.pdbx_description
1 polymer ?
#
loop_
_entity_poly.entity_id
_entity_poly.type
_entity_poly.pdbx_seq_one_letter_code
_entity_poly.pdbx_strand_id
1 'polypeptide(L)'
;DDDDKIVGGYTCAEHSVPYQVSLNSGYHFCGGSLISSEWVLSAAHCYKSRIQVQLGKHNLELTESTQQLISSAKVIRHSGYSPYTLDNDIMLIKLATPAQLNRSVQTVPLPTSCVAAGTTCLISGWGNTLSSGSEY
;
A
#
# COMPACT_ATOMS: atom_id res chain seq x y z
N ASP A 1 2.65 -21.08 13.18
CA ASP A 1 2.87 -20.04 14.20
C ASP A 1 3.37 -18.80 13.47
N ASP A 2 2.42 -17.97 13.04
CA ASP A 2 2.55 -16.88 12.06
C ASP A 2 2.31 -15.50 12.72
N ASP A 3 2.94 -15.27 13.87
CA ASP A 3 2.74 -14.07 14.70
C ASP A 3 3.64 -12.88 14.32
N ASP A 4 4.46 -13.01 13.28
CA ASP A 4 5.41 -11.96 12.89
C ASP A 4 5.03 -11.36 11.54
N LYS A 5 3.99 -10.52 11.48
CA LYS A 5 3.74 -9.60 10.34
C LYS A 5 3.30 -8.23 10.84
N ILE A 6 4.15 -7.20 10.62
CA ILE A 6 4.23 -5.93 11.36
C ILE A 6 4.62 -6.17 12.84
N VAL A 7 5.51 -5.35 13.42
CA VAL A 7 6.00 -5.54 14.80
C VAL A 7 4.84 -5.61 15.80
N GLY A 8 4.66 -6.77 16.45
CA GLY A 8 3.56 -7.03 17.39
C GLY A 8 2.18 -7.18 16.75
N GLY A 9 2.14 -7.45 15.44
CA GLY A 9 0.93 -7.64 14.65
C GLY A 9 0.46 -9.09 14.60
N TYR A 10 -0.33 -9.40 13.57
CA TYR A 10 -0.80 -10.75 13.27
C TYR A 10 -1.04 -10.87 11.77
N THR A 11 -1.02 -12.11 11.25
CA THR A 11 -1.34 -12.34 9.85
C THR A 11 -2.82 -12.02 9.56
N CYS A 12 -3.05 -11.03 8.70
CA CYS A 12 -4.39 -10.68 8.24
C CYS A 12 -5.02 -11.87 7.49
N ALA A 13 -6.31 -12.13 7.71
CA ALA A 13 -7.03 -13.11 6.89
C ALA A 13 -6.92 -12.75 5.40
N GLU A 14 -6.84 -13.76 4.54
CA GLU A 14 -6.63 -13.58 3.10
C GLU A 14 -7.66 -12.61 2.51
N HIS A 15 -7.17 -11.57 1.83
CA HIS A 15 -7.97 -10.51 1.20
C HIS A 15 -8.91 -9.72 2.12
N SER A 16 -8.71 -9.77 3.44
CA SER A 16 -9.50 -8.98 4.41
C SER A 16 -9.21 -7.47 4.38
N VAL A 17 -8.11 -7.06 3.73
CA VAL A 17 -7.73 -5.66 3.50
C VAL A 17 -7.66 -5.36 2.00
N PRO A 18 -8.81 -5.33 1.29
CA PRO A 18 -8.86 -5.35 -0.18
C PRO A 18 -8.37 -4.07 -0.87
N TYR A 19 -8.17 -3.00 -0.11
CA TYR A 19 -7.60 -1.73 -0.59
C TYR A 19 -6.07 -1.66 -0.45
N GLN A 20 -5.45 -2.61 0.24
CA GLN A 20 -4.01 -2.67 0.39
C GLN A 20 -3.37 -2.98 -0.97
N VAL A 21 -2.35 -2.20 -1.34
CA VAL A 21 -1.52 -2.51 -2.50
C VAL A 21 -0.05 -2.62 -2.11
N SER A 22 0.69 -3.41 -2.89
CA SER A 22 2.15 -3.47 -2.86
C SER A 22 2.70 -2.65 -4.01
N LEU A 23 3.65 -1.77 -3.72
CA LEU A 23 4.43 -1.06 -4.74
C LEU A 23 5.69 -1.88 -5.01
N ASN A 24 5.84 -2.30 -6.28
CA ASN A 24 6.91 -3.18 -6.71
C ASN A 24 7.76 -2.51 -7.81
N SER A 25 9.09 -2.64 -7.70
CA SER A 25 10.05 -2.22 -8.73
C SER A 25 11.11 -3.30 -8.98
N GLY A 26 10.67 -4.55 -9.10
CA GLY A 26 11.50 -5.76 -9.07
C GLY A 26 11.49 -6.47 -7.71
N TYR A 27 11.06 -5.77 -6.66
CA TYR A 27 10.83 -6.25 -5.30
C TYR A 27 9.81 -5.33 -4.62
N HIS A 28 9.15 -5.81 -3.57
CA HIS A 28 8.28 -4.96 -2.74
C HIS A 28 9.13 -3.94 -2.00
N PHE A 29 8.77 -2.66 -2.11
CA PHE A 29 9.52 -1.60 -1.43
C PHE A 29 8.65 -0.66 -0.59
N CYS A 30 7.35 -0.59 -0.87
CA CYS A 30 6.41 0.23 -0.11
C CYS A 30 4.98 -0.30 -0.25
N GLY A 31 4.10 0.12 0.66
CA GLY A 31 2.66 -0.07 0.55
C GLY A 31 1.94 1.12 -0.11
N GLY A 32 0.64 0.95 -0.31
CA GLY A 32 -0.27 2.03 -0.67
C GLY A 32 -1.73 1.62 -0.45
N SER A 33 -2.64 2.53 -0.72
CA SER A 33 -4.08 2.32 -0.62
C SER A 33 -4.77 2.66 -1.93
N LEU A 34 -5.58 1.74 -2.46
CA LEU A 34 -6.45 2.02 -3.60
C LEU A 34 -7.60 2.93 -3.16
N ILE A 35 -7.66 4.15 -3.70
CA ILE A 35 -8.69 5.14 -3.34
C ILE A 35 -9.76 5.32 -4.44
N SER A 36 -9.46 4.85 -5.65
CA SER A 36 -10.42 4.68 -6.76
C SER A 36 -9.92 3.59 -7.70
N SER A 37 -10.70 3.17 -8.69
CA SER A 37 -10.24 2.17 -9.67
C SER A 37 -8.99 2.61 -10.45
N GLU A 38 -8.68 3.91 -10.55
CA GLU A 38 -7.50 4.40 -11.29
C GLU A 38 -6.40 4.99 -10.39
N TRP A 39 -6.62 5.13 -9.08
CA TRP A 39 -5.72 5.90 -8.22
C TRP A 39 -5.36 5.17 -6.94
N VAL A 40 -4.06 5.14 -6.68
CA VAL A 40 -3.46 4.69 -5.42
C VAL A 40 -2.88 5.90 -4.69
N LEU A 41 -3.11 5.96 -3.38
CA LEU A 41 -2.47 6.88 -2.44
C LEU A 41 -1.29 6.16 -1.76
N SER A 42 -0.15 6.82 -1.64
CA SER A 42 1.03 6.29 -0.94
C SER A 42 1.85 7.46 -0.35
N ALA A 43 3.02 7.16 0.21
CA ALA A 43 3.96 8.15 0.72
C ALA A 43 4.83 8.74 -0.40
N ALA A 44 5.21 10.01 -0.28
CA ALA A 44 6.06 10.68 -1.25
C ALA A 44 7.51 10.19 -1.23
N HIS A 45 8.03 9.77 -0.07
CA HIS A 45 9.37 9.20 0.04
C HIS A 45 9.50 7.85 -0.69
N CYS A 46 8.39 7.15 -0.95
CA CYS A 46 8.33 5.93 -1.76
C CYS A 46 8.45 6.19 -3.28
N TYR A 47 8.67 7.43 -3.72
CA TYR A 47 8.71 7.76 -5.14
C TYR A 47 9.77 6.96 -5.91
N LYS A 48 9.31 6.34 -7.02
CA LYS A 48 10.15 5.83 -8.10
C LYS A 48 9.51 6.23 -9.43
N SER A 49 10.32 6.36 -10.48
CA SER A 49 9.86 6.77 -11.82
C SER A 49 9.00 5.72 -12.51
N ARG A 50 9.16 4.44 -12.15
CA ARG A 50 8.37 3.31 -12.64
C ARG A 50 8.02 2.41 -11.46
N ILE A 51 6.72 2.20 -11.28
CA ILE A 51 6.15 1.36 -10.21
C ILE A 51 5.16 0.40 -10.86
N GLN A 52 5.28 -0.90 -10.56
CA GLN A 52 4.21 -1.87 -10.76
C GLN A 52 3.39 -1.93 -9.46
N VAL A 53 2.11 -1.59 -9.55
CA VAL A 53 1.17 -1.72 -8.45
C VAL A 53 0.60 -3.12 -8.46
N GLN A 54 0.74 -3.85 -7.35
CA GLN A 54 0.18 -5.18 -7.18
C GLN A 54 -1.01 -5.10 -6.22
N LEU A 55 -2.21 -5.41 -6.72
CA LEU A 55 -3.47 -5.42 -5.97
C LEU A 55 -3.94 -6.85 -5.75
N GLY A 56 -4.77 -7.07 -4.73
CA GLY A 56 -5.36 -8.38 -4.46
C GLY A 56 -4.36 -9.42 -3.95
N LYS A 57 -3.19 -8.98 -3.49
CA LYS A 57 -2.12 -9.83 -2.98
C LYS A 57 -2.30 -10.15 -1.50
N HIS A 58 -1.98 -11.37 -1.09
CA HIS A 58 -1.80 -11.76 0.31
C HIS A 58 -0.37 -12.22 0.59
N ASN A 59 0.15 -13.15 -0.20
CA ASN A 59 1.55 -13.58 -0.18
C ASN A 59 2.31 -12.96 -1.37
N LEU A 60 3.32 -12.13 -1.11
CA LEU A 60 4.07 -11.43 -2.15
C LEU A 60 4.88 -12.38 -3.06
N GLU A 61 5.33 -13.52 -2.54
CA GLU A 61 6.16 -14.49 -3.25
C GLU A 61 5.39 -15.41 -4.20
N LEU A 62 4.07 -15.52 -4.02
CA LEU A 62 3.23 -16.43 -4.80
C LEU A 62 2.46 -15.72 -5.91
N THR A 63 2.20 -16.42 -7.01
CA THR A 63 1.21 -15.96 -7.99
C THR A 63 -0.18 -16.36 -7.51
N GLU A 64 -1.02 -15.37 -7.25
CA GLU A 64 -2.37 -15.56 -6.72
C GLU A 64 -3.40 -15.26 -7.81
N SER A 65 -4.47 -16.06 -7.90
CA SER A 65 -5.52 -15.87 -8.92
C SER A 65 -6.27 -14.54 -8.80
N THR A 66 -6.20 -13.92 -7.62
CA THR A 66 -6.84 -12.64 -7.27
C THR A 66 -5.97 -11.44 -7.62
N GLN A 67 -4.70 -11.65 -8.00
CA GLN A 67 -3.76 -10.56 -8.19
C GLN A 67 -4.03 -9.76 -9.47
N GLN A 68 -3.85 -8.45 -9.38
CA GLN A 68 -3.79 -7.56 -10.53
C GLN A 68 -2.46 -6.81 -10.51
N LEU A 69 -1.69 -6.93 -11.59
CA LEU A 69 -0.40 -6.26 -11.74
C LEU A 69 -0.57 -5.13 -12.75
N ILE A 70 -0.55 -3.89 -12.27
CA ILE A 70 -0.84 -2.72 -13.10
C ILE A 70 0.30 -1.72 -13.00
N SER A 71 0.89 -1.37 -14.14
CA SER A 71 1.93 -0.33 -14.19
C SER A 71 1.37 1.04 -13.84
N SER A 72 2.19 1.88 -13.24
CA SER A 72 1.90 3.31 -13.07
C SER A 72 1.93 4.04 -14.42
N ALA A 73 0.91 4.85 -14.68
CA ALA A 73 0.89 5.83 -15.77
C ALA A 73 1.55 7.14 -15.35
N LYS A 74 1.32 7.55 -14.10
CA LYS A 74 1.86 8.77 -13.50
C LYS A 74 2.13 8.52 -12.02
N VAL A 75 3.18 9.15 -11.51
CA VAL A 75 3.54 9.15 -10.09
C VAL A 75 3.75 10.61 -9.68
N ILE A 76 2.91 11.11 -8.77
CA ILE A 76 2.75 12.54 -8.48
C ILE A 76 2.96 12.75 -6.98
N ARG A 77 4.16 13.20 -6.58
CA ARG A 77 4.41 13.64 -5.21
C ARG A 77 3.67 14.94 -4.92
N HIS A 78 3.30 15.14 -3.66
CA HIS A 78 2.85 16.44 -3.20
C HIS A 78 3.90 17.52 -3.51
N SER A 79 3.49 18.66 -4.05
CA SER A 79 4.40 19.73 -4.49
C SER A 79 5.19 20.36 -3.33
N GLY A 80 4.62 20.32 -2.13
CA GLY A 80 5.26 20.76 -0.89
C GLY A 80 6.03 19.67 -0.12
N TYR A 81 6.27 18.49 -0.70
CA TYR A 81 7.02 17.43 -0.02
C TYR A 81 8.46 17.86 0.31
N SER A 82 8.85 17.70 1.57
CA SER A 82 10.20 17.98 2.06
C SER A 82 10.91 16.67 2.43
N PRO A 83 11.99 16.27 1.71
CA PRO A 83 12.73 15.06 2.07
C PRO A 83 13.56 15.20 3.35
N TYR A 84 13.70 16.42 3.89
CA TYR A 84 14.46 16.68 5.12
C TYR A 84 13.60 16.56 6.37
N THR A 85 12.33 16.99 6.29
CA THR A 85 11.39 16.99 7.43
C THR A 85 10.29 15.94 7.33
N LEU A 86 10.12 15.33 6.15
CA LEU A 86 8.98 14.47 5.78
C LEU A 86 7.63 15.19 5.81
N ASP A 87 7.63 16.53 5.82
CA ASP A 87 6.39 17.28 5.67
C ASP A 87 5.76 17.01 4.30
N ASN A 88 4.44 16.87 4.29
CA ASN A 88 3.64 16.53 3.11
C ASN A 88 4.09 15.23 2.42
N ASP A 89 4.44 14.21 3.19
CA ASP A 89 4.83 12.89 2.70
C ASP A 89 3.64 12.08 2.15
N ILE A 90 3.10 12.57 1.03
CA ILE A 90 1.94 12.00 0.35
C ILE A 90 2.12 12.07 -1.17
N MET A 91 1.68 11.02 -1.85
CA MET A 91 1.83 10.85 -3.30
C MET A 91 0.64 10.11 -3.89
N LEU A 92 0.26 10.50 -5.10
CA LEU A 92 -0.71 9.81 -5.92
C LEU A 92 -0.03 9.04 -7.05
N ILE A 93 -0.48 7.81 -7.27
CA ILE A 93 -0.09 6.98 -8.40
C ILE A 93 -1.34 6.76 -9.26
N LYS A 94 -1.30 7.23 -10.51
CA LYS A 94 -2.31 6.89 -11.51
C LYS A 94 -1.97 5.55 -12.13
N LEU A 95 -2.91 4.63 -12.15
CA LEU A 95 -2.77 3.33 -12.82
C LEU A 95 -2.86 3.47 -14.35
N ALA A 96 -2.10 2.66 -15.09
CA ALA A 96 -2.11 2.62 -16.56
C ALA A 96 -3.44 2.11 -17.13
N THR A 97 -4.11 1.23 -16.40
CA THR A 97 -5.46 0.77 -16.67
C THR A 97 -6.25 0.77 -15.36
N PRO A 98 -7.56 1.01 -15.37
CA PRO A 98 -8.38 0.86 -14.17
C PRO A 98 -8.29 -0.55 -13.59
N ALA A 99 -8.19 -0.66 -12.26
CA ALA A 99 -8.30 -1.91 -11.53
C ALA A 99 -9.73 -2.47 -11.64
N GLN A 100 -9.84 -3.78 -11.77
CA GLN A 100 -11.11 -4.50 -11.75
C GLN A 100 -11.55 -4.74 -10.31
N LEU A 101 -12.48 -3.93 -9.82
CA LEU A 101 -12.97 -4.05 -8.45
C LEU A 101 -13.76 -5.34 -8.25
N ASN A 102 -13.47 -6.06 -7.17
CA ASN A 102 -14.10 -7.33 -6.80
C ASN A 102 -13.88 -7.61 -5.30
N ARG A 103 -14.21 -8.80 -4.81
CA ARG A 103 -14.08 -9.15 -3.38
C ARG A 103 -12.67 -8.92 -2.82
N SER A 104 -11.63 -9.16 -3.61
CA SER A 104 -10.22 -9.07 -3.19
C SER A 104 -9.56 -7.74 -3.54
N VAL A 105 -10.21 -6.89 -4.34
CA VAL A 105 -9.70 -5.58 -4.76
C VAL A 105 -10.81 -4.55 -4.65
N GLN A 106 -10.72 -3.68 -3.65
CA GLN A 106 -11.72 -2.63 -3.37
C GLN A 106 -11.04 -1.33 -3.01
N THR A 107 -11.80 -0.23 -3.07
CA THR A 107 -11.30 1.10 -2.71
C THR A 107 -11.56 1.40 -1.24
N VAL A 108 -10.65 2.12 -0.58
CA VAL A 108 -10.91 2.74 0.73
C VAL A 108 -11.45 4.16 0.54
N PRO A 109 -12.51 4.58 1.26
CA PRO A 109 -13.01 5.95 1.18
C PRO A 109 -12.01 6.94 1.80
N LEU A 110 -11.98 8.16 1.25
CA LEU A 110 -11.25 9.26 1.86
C LEU A 110 -12.02 9.78 3.10
N PRO A 111 -11.31 10.21 4.16
CA PRO A 111 -11.96 10.78 5.32
C PRO A 111 -12.59 12.13 4.97
N THR A 112 -13.79 12.39 5.50
CA THR A 112 -14.49 13.68 5.36
C THR A 112 -14.18 14.65 6.50
N SER A 113 -13.51 14.18 7.55
CA SER A 113 -13.10 14.94 8.73
C SER A 113 -11.88 14.31 9.37
N CYS A 114 -11.15 15.08 10.18
CA CYS A 114 -10.05 14.54 10.98
C CYS A 114 -10.56 13.54 12.02
N VAL A 115 -9.76 12.51 12.30
CA VAL A 115 -10.04 11.52 13.35
C VAL A 115 -9.60 12.05 14.71
N ALA A 116 -10.34 11.70 15.77
CA ALA A 116 -10.01 12.10 17.14
C ALA A 116 -8.88 11.23 17.71
N ALA A 117 -8.11 11.78 18.65
CA ALA A 117 -7.11 11.02 19.39
C ALA A 117 -7.76 9.86 20.16
N GLY A 118 -7.11 8.70 20.18
CA GLY A 118 -7.64 7.47 20.79
C GLY A 118 -8.57 6.64 19.89
N THR A 119 -8.86 7.09 18.67
CA THR A 119 -9.61 6.28 17.68
C THR A 119 -8.81 5.03 17.33
N THR A 120 -9.46 3.86 17.42
CA THR A 120 -8.86 2.60 16.97
C THR A 120 -8.83 2.54 15.44
N CYS A 121 -7.66 2.26 14.88
CA CYS A 121 -7.43 2.15 13.44
C CYS A 121 -6.78 0.80 13.13
N LEU A 122 -6.92 0.33 11.88
CA LEU A 122 -6.21 -0.84 11.35
C LEU A 122 -5.00 -0.39 10.53
N ILE A 123 -3.84 -0.99 10.79
CA ILE A 123 -2.60 -0.79 10.02
C ILE A 123 -2.20 -2.14 9.44
N SER A 124 -1.79 -2.17 8.17
CA SER A 124 -1.40 -3.39 7.45
C SER A 124 -0.22 -3.15 6.53
N GLY A 125 0.60 -4.17 6.31
CA GLY A 125 1.72 -4.12 5.37
C GLY A 125 2.57 -5.39 5.40
N TRP A 126 3.54 -5.45 4.48
CA TRP A 126 4.56 -6.50 4.39
C TRP A 126 5.94 -5.98 4.82
N GLY A 127 5.95 -4.99 5.70
CA GLY A 127 7.19 -4.45 6.26
C GLY A 127 7.83 -5.41 7.27
N ASN A 128 9.04 -5.06 7.71
CA ASN A 128 9.77 -5.81 8.71
C ASN A 128 8.96 -5.98 10.02
N THR A 129 9.16 -7.12 10.65
CA THR A 129 8.31 -7.66 11.72
C THR A 129 9.07 -7.66 13.06
N LEU A 130 10.39 -7.46 12.99
CA LEU A 130 11.28 -7.32 14.14
C LEU A 130 11.48 -5.85 14.52
N SER A 131 11.46 -5.57 15.82
CA SER A 131 11.82 -4.25 16.37
C SER A 131 13.32 -3.94 16.27
N SER A 132 14.15 -4.98 16.11
CA SER A 132 15.58 -4.90 15.85
C SER A 132 16.04 -6.04 14.94
N GLY A 133 16.76 -5.72 13.86
CA GLY A 133 17.17 -6.67 12.82
C GLY A 133 16.37 -6.49 11.52
N SER A 134 16.72 -7.23 10.47
CA SER A 134 15.98 -7.26 9.21
C SER A 134 15.75 -8.71 8.83
N GLU A 135 14.49 -9.12 8.67
CA GLU A 135 14.18 -10.32 7.88
C GLU A 135 13.98 -9.88 6.43
N TYR A 136 14.71 -10.53 5.51
CA TYR A 136 14.65 -10.30 4.07
C TYR A 136 13.73 -11.30 3.41
#